data_AF-A0A7W1DE41-F1
#
_entry.id   AF-A0A7W1DE41-F1
#
_cell.length_a   1.000
_cell.length_b   1.000
_cell.length_c   1.000
_cell.angle_alpha   90.00
_cell.angle_beta   90.00
_cell.angle_gamma   90.00
#
_symmetry.space_group_name_H-M   'P 1'
#
loop_
_entity.id
_entity.type
_entity.pdbx_description
1 polymer ?
#
loop_
_entity_poly.entity_id
_entity_poly.type
_entity_poly.pdbx_seq_one_letter_code
_entity_poly.pdbx_strand_id
1 'polypeptide(L)'
;NENGEIEEYKVPQMFERTDSWYISIAPLEKPTLAIAVVVEGGGYGARVSAPIAANIILKARDLGLLGEQYKPKTQVPATKKKSIKAKK
;
A
#
# COMPACT_ATOMS: atom_id res chain seq x y z
N ASN A 1 12.72 -41.29 23.90
CA ASN A 1 13.90 -40.97 24.75
C ASN A 1 14.79 -42.19 24.97
N GLU A 2 15.89 -41.97 25.68
CA GLU A 2 16.86 -42.98 26.16
C GLU A 2 16.23 -44.13 26.96
N ASN A 3 14.98 -43.97 27.41
CA ASN A 3 14.22 -44.98 28.16
C ASN A 3 13.30 -45.85 27.26
N GLY A 4 13.36 -45.68 25.94
CA GLY A 4 12.51 -46.43 24.99
C GLY A 4 11.06 -45.96 24.93
N GLU A 5 10.74 -44.82 25.56
CA GLU A 5 9.41 -44.22 25.48
C GLU A 5 9.25 -43.47 24.16
N ILE A 6 8.05 -43.57 23.59
CA ILE A 6 7.66 -42.77 22.43
C ILE A 6 7.52 -41.33 22.90
N GLU A 7 8.47 -40.49 22.50
CA GLU A 7 8.34 -39.05 22.63
C GLU A 7 7.67 -38.52 21.38
N GLU A 8 6.47 -37.99 21.55
CA GLU A 8 5.78 -37.27 20.49
C GLU A 8 6.59 -36.01 20.16
N TYR A 9 7.24 -36.01 19.00
CA TYR A 9 7.98 -34.86 18.52
C TYR A 9 7.01 -33.74 18.20
N LYS A 10 6.87 -32.79 19.13
CA LYS A 10 6.09 -31.57 18.93
C LYS A 10 6.81 -30.71 17.89
N VAL A 11 6.43 -30.87 16.62
CA VAL A 11 6.86 -29.96 15.56
C VAL A 11 6.52 -28.54 15.99
N PRO A 12 7.46 -27.58 15.94
CA PRO A 12 7.12 -26.20 16.17
C PRO A 12 6.03 -25.81 15.17
N GLN A 13 4.88 -25.35 15.67
CA GLN A 13 3.85 -24.75 14.84
C GLN A 13 4.47 -23.51 14.19
N MET A 14 4.95 -23.68 12.96
CA MET A 14 5.26 -22.55 12.09
C MET A 14 3.92 -21.86 11.83
N PHE A 15 3.67 -20.74 12.51
CA PHE A 15 2.52 -19.90 12.18
C PHE A 15 2.60 -19.63 10.68
N GLU A 16 1.51 -19.91 9.96
CA GLU A 16 1.43 -19.65 8.54
C GLU A 16 1.45 -18.13 8.34
N ARG A 17 2.66 -17.61 8.14
CA ARG A 17 2.90 -16.17 8.01
C ARG A 17 3.07 -15.84 6.55
N THR A 18 2.07 -15.18 6.00
CA THR A 18 2.10 -14.69 4.63
C THR A 18 2.67 -13.28 4.60
N ASP A 19 3.73 -13.08 3.83
CA ASP A 19 4.27 -11.75 3.55
C ASP A 19 3.48 -11.10 2.40
N SER A 20 3.36 -9.77 2.44
CA SER A 20 2.67 -8.99 1.41
C SER A 20 3.66 -8.50 0.38
N TRP A 21 3.41 -8.80 -0.89
CA TRP A 21 4.26 -8.41 -2.01
C TRP A 21 3.43 -7.71 -3.08
N TYR A 22 3.96 -6.63 -3.66
CA TYR A 22 3.34 -5.94 -4.79
C TYR A 22 4.39 -5.24 -5.65
N ILE A 23 4.27 -5.36 -6.98
CA ILE A 23 5.15 -4.72 -7.96
C ILE A 23 4.27 -3.95 -8.94
N SER A 24 4.68 -2.74 -9.31
CA SER A 24 3.99 -1.94 -10.32
C SER A 24 4.96 -1.04 -11.09
N ILE A 25 4.50 -0.60 -12.27
CA ILE A 25 5.13 0.45 -13.05
C ILE A 25 4.12 1.57 -13.27
N ALA A 26 4.59 2.81 -13.36
CA ALA A 26 3.77 3.97 -13.64
C ALA A 26 4.58 5.05 -14.37
N PRO A 27 3.91 5.91 -15.16
CA PRO A 27 2.58 5.75 -15.77
C PRO A 27 2.50 4.58 -16.77
N LEU A 28 1.30 4.16 -17.19
CA LEU A 28 1.14 3.05 -18.14
C LEU A 28 1.63 3.43 -19.55
N GLU A 29 1.29 4.64 -20.01
CA GLU A 29 1.55 5.08 -21.38
C GLU A 29 3.03 5.40 -21.63
N LYS A 30 3.70 5.90 -20.58
CA LYS A 30 5.13 6.21 -20.59
C LYS A 30 5.73 5.87 -19.22
N PRO A 31 6.09 4.61 -18.96
CA PRO A 31 6.62 4.19 -17.66
C PRO A 31 7.92 4.91 -17.32
N THR A 32 7.95 5.57 -16.16
CA THR A 32 9.14 6.27 -15.64
C THR A 32 9.49 5.88 -14.21
N LEU A 33 8.59 5.17 -13.52
CA LEU A 33 8.72 4.72 -12.15
C LEU A 33 8.39 3.22 -12.06
N ALA A 34 9.30 2.45 -11.47
CA ALA A 34 9.08 1.05 -11.11
C ALA A 34 9.18 0.91 -9.58
N ILE A 35 8.24 0.16 -9.00
CA ILE A 35 8.12 0.01 -7.54
C ILE A 35 7.99 -1.47 -7.20
N ALA A 36 8.73 -1.91 -6.19
CA ALA A 36 8.52 -3.17 -5.50
C ALA A 36 8.32 -2.89 -4.01
N VAL A 37 7.23 -3.39 -3.44
CA VAL A 37 6.92 -3.28 -2.01
C VAL A 37 6.81 -4.68 -1.44
N VAL A 38 7.53 -4.90 -0.35
CA VAL A 38 7.46 -6.13 0.46
C VAL A 38 7.19 -5.71 1.90
N VAL A 39 6.15 -6.31 2.50
CA VAL A 39 5.81 -6.12 3.91
C VAL A 39 5.77 -7.48 4.59
N GLU A 40 6.74 -7.66 5.48
CA GLU A 40 6.88 -8.84 6.31
C GLU A 40 5.62 -9.05 7.18
N GLY A 41 5.03 -10.25 7.13
CA GLY A 41 3.79 -10.58 7.86
C GLY A 41 2.56 -9.76 7.46
N GLY A 42 2.60 -9.05 6.34
CA GLY A 42 1.51 -8.18 5.88
C GLY A 42 0.30 -8.90 5.27
N GLY A 43 0.34 -10.23 5.14
CA GLY A 43 -0.70 -11.00 4.46
C GLY A 43 -0.69 -10.76 2.95
N TYR A 44 -1.84 -10.46 2.36
CA TYR A 44 -1.98 -10.35 0.91
C TYR A 44 -1.43 -9.04 0.32
N GLY A 45 -0.78 -9.13 -0.84
CA GLY A 45 -0.25 -7.98 -1.61
C GLY A 45 -1.27 -6.88 -1.86
N ALA A 46 -2.46 -7.26 -2.33
CA ALA A 46 -3.54 -6.33 -2.66
C ALA A 46 -4.08 -5.54 -1.45
N ARG A 47 -3.95 -6.08 -0.23
CA ARG A 47 -4.49 -5.46 0.99
C ARG A 47 -3.52 -4.45 1.60
N VAL A 48 -2.22 -4.73 1.57
CA VAL A 48 -1.20 -3.93 2.30
C VAL A 48 -0.21 -3.28 1.36
N SER A 49 0.50 -4.06 0.54
CA SER A 49 1.58 -3.53 -0.31
C SER A 49 1.07 -2.68 -1.48
N ALA A 50 -0.08 -3.01 -2.08
CA ALA A 50 -0.65 -2.24 -3.19
C ALA A 50 -1.06 -0.80 -2.79
N PRO A 51 -1.77 -0.57 -1.65
CA PRO A 51 -2.02 0.79 -1.16
C PRO A 51 -0.74 1.59 -0.88
N ILE A 52 0.33 0.96 -0.39
CA ILE A 52 1.63 1.62 -0.17
C ILE A 52 2.22 2.09 -1.51
N ALA A 53 2.24 1.21 -2.52
CA ALA A 53 2.72 1.57 -3.85
C ALA A 53 1.88 2.71 -4.47
N ALA A 54 0.55 2.70 -4.28
CA ALA A 54 -0.31 3.78 -4.73
C ALA A 54 0.05 5.14 -4.10
N ASN A 55 0.33 5.19 -2.79
CA ASN A 55 0.76 6.40 -2.11
C ASN A 55 2.10 6.93 -2.65
N ILE A 56 3.05 6.04 -2.96
CA ILE A 56 4.32 6.41 -3.57
C ILE A 56 4.09 7.03 -4.95
N ILE A 57 3.24 6.42 -5.79
CA ILE A 57 2.90 6.94 -7.12
C ILE A 57 2.22 8.31 -7.01
N LEU A 58 1.26 8.48 -6.10
CA LEU A 58 0.59 9.76 -5.86
C LEU A 58 1.58 10.83 -5.39
N LYS A 59 2.52 10.47 -4.52
CA LYS A 59 3.56 11.42 -4.09
C LYS A 59 4.51 11.78 -5.24
N ALA A 60 4.91 10.81 -6.05
CA ALA A 60 5.74 11.05 -7.23
C ALA A 60 5.03 11.97 -8.24
N ARG A 61 3.72 11.78 -8.43
CA ARG A 61 2.86 12.65 -9.23
C ARG A 61 2.87 14.09 -8.72
N ASP A 62 2.68 14.28 -7.42
CA ASP A 62 2.64 15.62 -6.80
C ASP A 62 4.01 16.31 -6.85
N LEU A 63 5.10 15.55 -6.80
CA LEU A 63 6.47 16.04 -7.00
C LEU A 63 6.83 16.29 -8.49
N GLY A 64 5.93 15.95 -9.43
CA GLY A 64 6.17 16.12 -10.87
C GLY A 64 7.11 15.09 -11.49
N LEU A 65 7.42 14.00 -10.79
CA LEU A 65 8.37 12.97 -11.24
C LEU A 65 7.81 12.05 -12.33
N LEU A 66 6.50 12.12 -12.59
CA LEU A 66 5.82 11.30 -13.61
C LEU A 66 5.62 12.03 -14.95
N GLY A 67 6.03 13.31 -15.03
CA GLY A 67 5.79 14.17 -16.19
C GLY A 67 4.69 15.21 -15.94
N GLU A 68 4.76 16.33 -16.66
CA GLU A 68 3.86 17.49 -16.48
C GLU A 68 2.38 17.14 -16.64
N GLN A 69 2.04 16.22 -17.54
CA GLN A 69 0.66 15.81 -17.79
C GLN A 69 -0.01 15.11 -16.60
N TYR A 70 0.77 14.54 -15.68
CA TYR A 70 0.25 13.88 -14.48
C TYR A 70 0.22 14.81 -13.26
N LYS A 71 0.83 16.00 -13.31
CA LYS A 71 0.75 16.93 -12.18
C LYS A 71 -0.70 17.28 -11.86
N PRO A 72 -1.07 17.40 -10.58
CA PRO A 72 -2.41 17.87 -10.22
C PRO A 72 -2.65 19.25 -10.84
N LYS A 73 -3.67 19.38 -11.69
CA LYS A 73 -4.15 20.70 -12.09
C LYS A 73 -4.71 21.36 -10.83
N THR A 74 -4.14 22.48 -10.41
CA THR A 74 -4.57 23.22 -9.21
C THR A 74 -6.09 23.37 -9.19
N GLN A 75 -6.75 22.60 -8.34
CA GLN A 75 -8.13 22.84 -7.92
C GLN A 75 -8.12 22.88 -6.40
N VAL A 76 -8.06 24.09 -5.85
CA VAL A 76 -8.56 24.34 -4.50
C VAL A 76 -9.89 25.07 -4.66
N PRO A 77 -11.05 24.39 -4.67
CA PRO A 77 -12.28 25.05 -4.31
C PRO A 77 -12.33 25.05 -2.78
N ALA A 78 -12.11 26.24 -2.21
CA ALA A 78 -12.37 26.51 -0.80
C ALA A 78 -13.73 25.93 -0.39
N THR A 79 -13.73 25.21 0.73
CA THR A 79 -14.91 24.69 1.40
C THR A 79 -15.92 25.83 1.58
N LYS A 80 -17.01 25.85 0.81
CA LYS A 80 -18.13 26.78 1.07
C LYS A 80 -18.76 26.38 2.41
N LYS A 81 -18.38 27.07 3.50
CA LYS A 81 -19.15 27.05 4.76
C LYS A 81 -20.57 27.52 4.45
N LYS A 82 -21.55 26.62 4.52
CA LYS A 82 -22.98 27.00 4.51
C LYS A 82 -23.24 27.86 5.75
N SER A 83 -23.46 29.16 5.55
CA SER A 83 -24.06 30.02 6.57
C SER A 83 -25.50 29.52 6.82
N ILE A 84 -25.75 28.94 7.99
CA ILE A 84 -27.11 28.65 8.44
C ILE A 84 -27.72 30.00 8.82
N LYS A 85 -28.58 30.56 7.94
CA LYS A 85 -29.44 31.68 8.33
C LYS A 85 -30.58 31.13 9.17
N ALA A 86 -30.58 31.45 10.46
CA ALA A 86 -31.76 31.32 11.31
C ALA A 86 -32.87 32.21 10.75
N LYS A 87 -34.03 31.62 10.44
CA LYS A 87 -35.25 32.38 10.16
C LYS A 87 -36.01 32.55 11.47
N LYS A 88 -36.33 33.82 11.76
CA LYS A 88 -37.38 34.27 12.68
C LYS A 88 -38.74 33.75 12.26
#